data_AF-A0A4R3LFN3-F1
#
_entry.id   AF-A0A4R3LFN3-F1
#
_cell.length_a   1.000
_cell.length_b   1.000
_cell.length_c   1.000
_cell.angle_alpha   90.00
_cell.angle_beta   90.00
_cell.angle_gamma   90.00
#
_symmetry.space_group_name_H-M   'P 1'
#
loop_
_entity.id
_entity.type
_entity.pdbx_description
1 polymer ?
#
loop_
_entity_poly.entity_id
_entity_poly.type
_entity_poly.pdbx_seq_one_letter_code
_entity_poly.pdbx_strand_id
1 'polypeptide(L)'
;MTETAAQLLPDLINAALECIDERVETVTRNEHGFYTEEDAESIQRERQIIERQIEQLGRLLQAAQAIASMRAPSVEQILRRRGFGFEADRIANLVRIVDALDKERQP
;
A
#
# COMPACT_ATOMS: atom_id res chain seq x y z
N MET A 1 -22.43 -6.23 5.69
CA MET A 1 -21.76 -5.42 4.64
C MET A 1 -20.30 -5.83 4.68
N THR A 2 -19.78 -6.40 3.59
CA THR A 2 -18.36 -6.83 3.54
C THR A 2 -17.52 -5.62 3.21
N GLU A 3 -16.68 -5.19 4.14
CA GLU A 3 -15.64 -4.19 3.87
C GLU A 3 -14.75 -4.70 2.74
N THR A 4 -14.48 -3.86 1.76
CA THR A 4 -13.62 -4.24 0.64
C THR A 4 -12.16 -4.25 1.11
N ALA A 5 -11.31 -5.06 0.51
CA ALA A 5 -9.87 -5.09 0.84
C ALA A 5 -9.21 -3.70 0.70
N ALA A 6 -9.79 -2.83 -0.13
CA ALA A 6 -9.35 -1.46 -0.37
C ALA A 6 -9.63 -0.54 0.84
N GLN A 7 -10.70 -0.81 1.60
CA GLN A 7 -11.08 -0.09 2.82
C GLN A 7 -10.21 -0.50 4.02
N LEU A 8 -9.87 -1.78 4.11
CA LEU A 8 -9.13 -2.33 5.25
C LEU A 8 -7.61 -2.08 5.17
N LEU A 9 -7.05 -1.92 3.96
CA LEU A 9 -5.61 -1.91 3.77
C LEU A 9 -4.88 -0.79 4.55
N PRO A 10 -5.35 0.48 4.59
CA PRO A 10 -4.69 1.53 5.36
C PRO A 10 -4.69 1.24 6.87
N ASP A 11 -5.80 0.78 7.40
CA ASP A 11 -5.94 0.48 8.84
C ASP A 11 -5.10 -0.73 9.23
N LEU A 12 -5.06 -1.77 8.38
CA LEU A 12 -4.18 -2.93 8.56
C LEU A 12 -2.70 -2.55 8.50
N ILE A 13 -2.32 -1.62 7.62
CA ILE A 13 -0.94 -1.11 7.54
C ILE A 13 -0.59 -0.35 8.83
N ASN A 14 -1.47 0.54 9.31
CA ASN A 14 -1.24 1.27 10.55
C ASN A 14 -1.14 0.34 11.75
N ALA A 15 -2.06 -0.62 11.88
CA ALA A 15 -2.02 -1.62 12.95
C ALA A 15 -0.75 -2.47 12.89
N ALA A 16 -0.30 -2.85 11.69
CA ALA A 16 0.97 -3.57 11.53
C ALA A 16 2.18 -2.74 11.97
N LEU A 17 2.21 -1.44 11.67
CA LEU A 17 3.27 -0.53 12.11
C LEU A 17 3.30 -0.39 13.63
N GLU A 18 2.13 -0.20 14.27
CA GLU A 18 2.02 -0.12 15.73
C GLU A 18 2.53 -1.40 16.40
N CYS A 19 2.14 -2.57 15.91
CA CYS A 19 2.64 -3.86 16.41
C CYS A 19 4.17 -4.00 16.25
N ILE A 20 4.75 -3.46 15.17
CA ILE A 20 6.20 -3.49 14.95
C ILE A 20 6.91 -2.58 15.94
N ASP A 21 6.39 -1.37 16.18
CA ASP A 21 6.96 -0.45 17.17
C ASP A 21 6.90 -1.06 18.59
N GLU A 22 5.80 -1.70 18.97
CA GLU A 22 5.67 -2.41 20.25
C GLU A 22 6.68 -3.56 20.37
N ARG A 23 6.87 -4.35 19.29
CA ARG A 23 7.89 -5.41 19.24
C ARG A 23 9.31 -4.86 19.40
N VAL A 24 9.63 -3.78 18.69
CA VAL A 24 10.93 -3.10 18.79
C VAL A 24 11.16 -2.62 20.23
N GLU A 25 10.17 -1.97 20.83
CA GLU A 25 10.27 -1.45 22.19
C GLU A 25 10.47 -2.57 23.21
N THR A 26 9.70 -3.65 23.10
CA THR A 26 9.80 -4.82 23.99
C THR A 26 11.19 -5.43 23.97
N VAL A 27 11.75 -5.63 22.78
CA VAL A 27 13.08 -6.21 22.61
C VAL A 27 14.19 -5.24 23.01
N THR A 28 14.02 -3.94 22.77
CA THR A 28 15.02 -2.92 23.12
C THR A 28 15.07 -2.67 24.63
N ARG A 29 13.92 -2.62 25.31
CA ARG A 29 13.88 -2.42 26.77
C ARG A 29 14.49 -3.59 27.52
N ASN A 30 14.31 -4.81 26.99
CA ASN A 30 14.93 -6.06 27.48
C ASN A 30 14.93 -6.19 29.02
N GLU A 31 13.83 -5.80 29.68
CA GLU A 31 13.78 -5.57 31.14
C GLU A 31 14.14 -6.82 31.95
N HIS A 32 14.02 -8.00 31.33
CA HIS A 32 14.29 -9.31 31.93
C HIS A 32 15.45 -10.07 31.27
N GLY A 33 16.16 -9.47 30.29
CA GLY A 33 17.30 -10.09 29.62
C GLY A 33 16.94 -11.26 28.69
N PHE A 34 15.70 -11.35 28.22
CA PHE A 34 15.23 -12.43 27.32
C PHE A 34 15.72 -12.30 25.88
N TYR A 35 16.14 -11.10 25.48
CA TYR A 35 16.51 -10.80 24.10
C TYR A 35 17.98 -10.46 23.99
N THR A 36 18.57 -10.85 22.87
CA THR A 36 19.95 -10.55 22.51
C THR A 36 20.03 -9.30 21.63
N GLU A 37 21.24 -8.78 21.45
CA GLU A 37 21.51 -7.72 20.48
C GLU A 37 21.16 -8.16 19.04
N GLU A 38 21.39 -9.43 18.71
CA GLU A 38 21.02 -10.02 17.41
C GLU A 38 19.50 -10.00 17.19
N ASP A 39 18.71 -10.26 18.23
CA ASP A 39 17.23 -10.18 18.16
C ASP A 39 16.77 -8.75 17.87
N ALA A 40 17.38 -7.77 18.54
CA ALA A 40 17.09 -6.35 18.31
C ALA A 40 17.42 -5.93 16.87
N GLU A 41 18.60 -6.33 16.38
CA GLU A 41 18.98 -6.08 14.98
C GLU A 41 18.04 -6.75 13.98
N SER A 42 17.62 -7.99 14.25
CA SER A 42 16.69 -8.72 13.38
C SER A 42 15.36 -8.00 13.24
N ILE A 43 14.77 -7.55 14.35
CA ILE A 43 13.49 -6.84 14.34
C ILE A 43 13.63 -5.47 13.64
N GLN A 44 14.76 -4.77 13.81
CA GLN A 44 15.01 -3.53 13.07
C GLN A 44 15.11 -3.78 11.57
N ARG A 45 15.72 -4.88 11.13
CA ARG A 45 15.74 -5.27 9.71
C ARG A 45 14.34 -5.57 9.18
N GLU A 46 13.53 -6.32 9.93
CA GLU A 46 12.12 -6.58 9.58
C GLU A 46 11.32 -5.30 9.42
N ARG A 47 11.45 -4.36 10.38
CA ARG A 47 10.81 -3.04 10.32
C ARG A 47 11.19 -2.30 9.04
N GLN A 48 12.48 -2.18 8.74
CA GLN A 48 12.96 -1.49 7.53
C GLN A 48 12.41 -2.10 6.24
N ILE A 49 12.28 -3.43 6.18
CA ILE A 49 11.68 -4.12 5.03
C ILE A 49 10.21 -3.72 4.87
N ILE A 50 9.45 -3.71 5.95
CA ILE A 50 8.02 -3.39 5.93
C ILE A 50 7.80 -1.91 5.59
N GLU A 51 8.55 -0.99 6.20
CA GLU A 51 8.50 0.45 5.88
C GLU A 51 8.80 0.70 4.40
N ARG A 52 9.81 0.02 3.85
CA ARG A 52 10.15 0.12 2.42
C ARG A 52 9.03 -0.41 1.52
N GLN A 53 8.38 -1.51 1.90
CA GLN A 53 7.25 -2.05 1.14
C GLN A 53 6.05 -1.12 1.17
N ILE A 54 5.73 -0.52 2.33
CA ILE A 54 4.66 0.47 2.46
C ILE A 54 4.94 1.68 1.58
N GLU A 55 6.18 2.19 1.57
CA GLU A 55 6.56 3.30 0.69
C GLU A 55 6.37 2.94 -0.79
N GLN A 56 6.78 1.74 -1.20
CA GLN A 56 6.59 1.26 -2.57
C GLN A 56 5.11 1.15 -2.94
N LEU A 57 4.26 0.63 -2.04
CA LEU A 57 2.81 0.58 -2.24
C LEU A 57 2.20 1.99 -2.37
N GLY A 58 2.66 2.95 -1.55
CA GLY A 58 2.26 4.35 -1.65
C GLY A 58 2.60 4.96 -3.02
N ARG A 59 3.80 4.71 -3.53
CA ARG A 59 4.22 5.17 -4.87
C ARG A 59 3.38 4.51 -5.99
N LEU A 60 3.03 3.23 -5.85
CA LEU A 60 2.17 2.53 -6.81
C LEU A 60 0.75 3.13 -6.82
N LEU A 61 0.17 3.41 -5.65
CA LEU A 61 -1.14 4.04 -5.55
C LEU A 61 -1.14 5.44 -6.17
N GLN A 62 -0.11 6.26 -5.89
CA GLN A 62 0.03 7.59 -6.49
C GLN A 62 0.13 7.52 -8.02
N ALA A 63 0.89 6.56 -8.55
CA ALA A 63 0.98 6.36 -10.00
C ALA A 63 -0.38 5.95 -10.61
N ALA A 64 -1.13 5.08 -9.92
CA ALA A 64 -2.46 4.68 -10.34
C ALA A 64 -3.45 5.87 -10.33
N GLN A 65 -3.40 6.71 -9.30
CA GLN A 65 -4.18 7.96 -9.21
C GLN A 65 -3.82 8.94 -10.33
N ALA A 66 -2.53 9.10 -10.61
CA ALA A 66 -2.09 9.95 -11.72
C ALA A 66 -2.64 9.44 -13.06
N ILE A 67 -2.60 8.13 -13.31
CA ILE A 67 -3.20 7.51 -14.51
C ILE A 67 -4.72 7.75 -14.56
N ALA A 68 -5.43 7.53 -13.45
CA ALA A 68 -6.88 7.74 -13.36
C ALA A 68 -7.28 9.21 -13.60
N SER A 69 -6.44 10.16 -13.20
CA SER A 69 -6.68 11.59 -13.40
C SER A 69 -6.58 12.04 -14.87
N MET A 70 -5.97 11.24 -15.76
CA MET A 70 -5.81 11.56 -17.18
C MET A 70 -7.10 11.33 -17.96
N ARG A 71 -7.88 12.40 -18.18
CA ARG A 71 -9.23 12.31 -18.78
C ARG A 71 -9.27 12.25 -20.32
N ALA A 72 -8.41 13.00 -21.03
CA ALA A 72 -8.47 13.05 -22.50
C ALA A 72 -7.14 13.45 -23.19
N PRO A 73 -6.62 12.62 -24.12
CA PRO A 73 -6.97 11.21 -24.28
C PRO A 73 -6.57 10.43 -23.02
N SER A 74 -7.47 9.61 -22.49
CA SER A 74 -7.13 8.75 -21.35
C SER A 74 -6.13 7.68 -21.75
N VAL A 75 -5.40 7.12 -20.78
CA VAL A 75 -4.45 6.02 -21.04
C VAL A 75 -5.16 4.83 -21.69
N GLU A 76 -6.38 4.51 -21.26
CA GLU A 76 -7.25 3.51 -21.89
C GLU A 76 -7.47 3.82 -23.38
N GLN A 77 -7.88 5.05 -23.71
CA GLN A 77 -8.15 5.46 -25.09
C GLN A 77 -6.90 5.37 -25.97
N ILE A 78 -5.73 5.73 -25.44
CA ILE A 78 -4.45 5.61 -26.14
C ILE A 78 -4.13 4.13 -26.42
N LEU A 79 -4.29 3.25 -25.43
CA LEU A 79 -4.02 1.82 -25.55
C LEU A 79 -4.96 1.16 -26.57
N ARG A 80 -6.27 1.45 -26.52
CA ARG A 80 -7.24 0.93 -27.50
C ARG A 80 -6.89 1.35 -28.92
N ARG A 81 -6.54 2.62 -29.14
CA ARG A 81 -6.13 3.13 -30.47
C ARG A 81 -4.87 2.45 -31.01
N ARG A 82 -3.99 1.96 -30.12
CA ARG A 82 -2.76 1.25 -30.48
C ARG A 82 -2.94 -0.27 -30.63
N GLY A 83 -4.14 -0.80 -30.41
CA GLY A 83 -4.42 -2.24 -30.49
C GLY A 83 -4.18 -3.03 -29.20
N PHE A 84 -3.88 -2.37 -28.08
CA PHE A 84 -3.66 -2.98 -26.77
C PHE A 84 -4.97 -3.09 -25.97
N GLY A 85 -5.91 -3.90 -26.47
CA GLY A 85 -7.25 -4.02 -25.87
C GLY A 85 -7.25 -4.59 -24.45
N PHE A 86 -6.43 -5.63 -24.21
CA PHE A 86 -6.33 -6.28 -22.90
C PHE A 86 -5.76 -5.33 -21.83
N GLU A 87 -4.70 -4.60 -22.14
CA GLU A 87 -4.10 -3.62 -21.26
C GLU A 87 -5.05 -2.45 -21.01
N ALA A 88 -5.79 -2.01 -22.03
CA ALA A 88 -6.81 -0.99 -21.88
C ALA A 88 -7.89 -1.40 -20.87
N ASP A 89 -8.36 -2.66 -20.94
CA ASP A 89 -9.35 -3.16 -19.98
C ASP A 89 -8.79 -3.23 -18.55
N ARG A 90 -7.52 -3.60 -18.38
CA ARG A 90 -6.84 -3.57 -17.07
C ARG A 90 -6.70 -2.16 -16.52
N ILE A 91 -6.35 -1.19 -17.36
CA ILE A 91 -6.28 0.22 -16.97
C ILE A 91 -7.67 0.73 -16.61
N ALA A 92 -8.70 0.41 -17.39
CA ALA A 92 -10.08 0.79 -17.07
C ALA A 92 -10.53 0.22 -15.71
N ASN A 93 -10.15 -1.02 -15.40
CA ASN A 93 -10.42 -1.61 -14.09
C ASN A 93 -9.65 -0.90 -12.97
N LEU A 94 -8.36 -0.58 -13.18
CA LEU A 94 -7.55 0.18 -12.23
C LEU A 94 -8.18 1.54 -11.93
N VAL A 95 -8.58 2.30 -12.96
CA VAL A 95 -9.25 3.60 -12.80
C VAL A 95 -10.52 3.47 -11.96
N ARG A 96 -11.35 2.45 -12.22
CA ARG A 96 -12.56 2.21 -11.41
C ARG A 96 -12.26 1.93 -9.95
N ILE A 97 -11.23 1.12 -9.66
CA ILE A 97 -10.81 0.81 -8.28
C ILE A 97 -10.34 2.08 -7.58
N VAL A 98 -9.53 2.89 -8.25
CA VAL A 98 -9.02 4.16 -7.71
C VAL A 98 -10.16 5.17 -7.48
N ASP A 99 -11.08 5.32 -8.43
CA ASP A 99 -12.24 6.20 -8.29
C ASP A 99 -13.15 5.77 -7.12
N ALA A 100 -13.27 4.47 -6.87
CA ALA A 100 -14.00 3.95 -5.72
C ALA A 100 -13.31 4.30 -4.40
N LEU A 101 -11.99 4.09 -4.34
CA LEU A 101 -11.14 4.46 -3.19
C LEU A 101 -11.23 5.97 -2.86
N ASP A 102 -11.18 6.84 -3.88
CA ASP A 102 -11.24 8.29 -3.66
C ASP A 102 -12.62 8.75 -3.17
N LYS A 103 -13.71 8.11 -3.62
CA LYS A 103 -15.08 8.43 -3.16
C LYS A 103 -15.32 8.03 -1.72
N GLU A 104 -14.72 6.91 -1.29
CA GLU A 104 -14.83 6.42 0.09
C GLU A 104 -14.00 7.27 1.08
N ARG A 105 -13.06 8.08 0.57
CA ARG A 105 -12.24 9.00 1.36
C ARG A 105 -12.89 10.36 1.64
N GLN A 106 -14.03 10.66 1.01
CA GLN A 106 -14.77 11.91 1.22
C GLN A 106 -15.80 11.71 2.35
N PRO A 107 -15.83 12.59 3.37
CA PRO A 107 -16.72 12.46 4.53
C PRO A 107 -18.21 12.64 4.20
#